data_AF-A0A813P4W9-F1
#
_entry.id   AF-A0A813P4W9-F1
#
_cell.length_a   1.000
_cell.length_b   1.000
_cell.length_c   1.000
_cell.angle_alpha   90.00
_cell.angle_beta   90.00
_cell.angle_gamma   90.00
#
_symmetry.space_group_name_H-M   'P 1'
#
loop_
_entity.id
_entity.type
_entity.pdbx_description
1 polymer ?
#
loop_
_entity_poly.entity_id
_entity_poly.type
_entity_poly.pdbx_seq_one_letter_code
_entity_poly.pdbx_strand_id
1 'polypeptide(L)'
;MSLAILLLYTSLINITQTVSVKTPSIQEYTQLHNSYSQALTCDCTQISINYEKFIKIQYTLHQICHSDFVTQEWITYVAGSIGGYGSYNDDFRLLGKTIFPTMSAFCTLVNQTISNSLIQFYSTQYVSASVTPENVFELQTKAFISEFVTSTRNEFLLSLVMIRNITQSNALFSGTLTNYDSAQAYGVFVRKPIWYGDCTCYSSATCISQSVIYDLVWYTILFTVPGLYTGCYIIESLLQSDLRCFYNQTCINKLQSYFVVSSIMNVTALDISLSIQFLANSTIADVLNQLMVEEWNSSSIYEKYYSECQPSRCSYTVTSKNDAIYIVTTLIGLVGGLITVLKLIVPYVIEFIMFSIKTCKGRPTRIMPLVQA
;
A
#
# COMPACT_ATOMS: atom_id res chain seq x y z
N MET A 1 -27.02 13.82 61.68
CA MET A 1 -26.08 12.83 61.08
C MET A 1 -26.36 12.55 59.61
N SER A 2 -27.61 12.27 59.19
CA SER A 2 -27.96 11.97 57.79
C SER A 2 -27.56 13.06 56.78
N LEU A 3 -27.79 14.34 57.10
CA LEU A 3 -27.39 15.46 56.22
C LEU A 3 -25.87 15.57 56.02
N ALA A 4 -25.07 15.27 57.05
CA ALA A 4 -23.61 15.31 56.96
C ALA A 4 -23.07 14.17 56.09
N ILE A 5 -23.67 12.98 56.18
CA ILE A 5 -23.33 11.83 55.31
C ILE A 5 -23.69 12.16 53.85
N LEU A 6 -24.85 12.78 53.62
CA LEU A 6 -25.29 13.16 52.28
C LEU A 6 -24.40 14.25 51.64
N LEU A 7 -23.94 15.20 52.45
CA LEU A 7 -22.96 16.23 52.08
C LEU A 7 -21.62 15.60 51.69
N LEU A 8 -21.11 14.69 52.52
CA LEU A 8 -19.86 14.01 52.25
C LEU A 8 -19.97 13.19 50.96
N TYR A 9 -21.07 12.47 50.80
CA TYR A 9 -21.34 11.67 49.61
C TYR A 9 -21.47 12.51 48.33
N THR A 10 -22.23 13.61 48.35
CA THR A 10 -22.38 14.50 47.20
C THR A 10 -21.10 15.27 46.87
N SER A 11 -20.22 15.54 47.82
CA SER A 11 -18.91 16.16 47.54
C SER A 11 -17.85 15.19 47.00
N LEU A 12 -18.04 13.88 47.19
CA LEU A 12 -17.13 12.83 46.75
C LEU A 12 -17.54 12.18 45.42
N ILE A 13 -18.77 12.40 44.95
CA ILE A 13 -19.22 11.96 43.63
C ILE A 13 -18.49 12.74 42.53
N ASN A 14 -17.96 11.99 41.56
CA ASN A 14 -17.45 12.56 40.31
C ASN A 14 -18.60 12.67 39.29
N ILE A 15 -18.75 13.83 38.66
CA ILE A 15 -19.60 14.03 37.49
C ILE A 15 -18.72 13.97 36.24
N THR A 16 -19.21 13.30 35.22
CA THR A 16 -18.62 13.36 33.87
C THR A 16 -19.31 14.48 33.10
N GLN A 17 -18.55 15.45 32.62
CA GLN A 17 -19.04 16.55 31.81
C GLN A 17 -18.47 16.43 30.39
N THR A 18 -19.31 16.65 29.37
CA THR A 18 -18.87 16.69 27.98
C THR A 18 -18.64 18.13 27.57
N VAL A 19 -17.41 18.46 27.20
CA VAL A 19 -17.04 19.77 26.63
C VAL A 19 -17.06 19.65 25.11
N SER A 20 -17.56 20.66 24.40
CA SER A 20 -17.63 20.67 22.93
C SER A 20 -17.02 21.93 22.34
N VAL A 21 -16.19 21.77 21.31
CA VAL A 21 -15.56 22.82 20.51
C VAL A 21 -16.07 22.70 19.08
N LYS A 22 -16.53 23.80 18.49
CA LYS A 22 -17.02 23.83 17.10
C LYS A 22 -15.89 24.18 16.15
N THR A 23 -15.85 23.50 15.00
CA THR A 23 -14.91 23.79 13.89
C THR A 23 -13.47 24.10 14.33
N PRO A 24 -12.80 23.16 15.04
CA PRO A 24 -11.47 23.42 15.57
C PRO A 24 -10.42 23.50 14.48
N SER A 25 -9.50 24.46 14.63
CA SER A 25 -8.26 24.49 13.87
C SER A 25 -7.39 23.26 14.16
N ILE A 26 -6.45 22.95 13.27
CA ILE A 26 -5.53 21.82 13.49
C ILE A 26 -4.71 21.99 14.77
N GLN A 27 -4.31 23.23 15.10
CA GLN A 27 -3.57 23.52 16.33
C GLN A 27 -4.41 23.27 17.58
N GLU A 28 -5.70 23.67 17.56
CA GLU A 28 -6.62 23.40 18.66
C GLU A 28 -6.88 21.90 18.80
N TYR A 29 -7.07 21.17 17.70
CA TYR A 29 -7.19 19.72 17.73
C TYR A 29 -5.95 19.07 18.35
N THR A 30 -4.76 19.45 17.93
CA THR A 30 -3.51 18.89 18.47
C THR A 30 -3.38 19.14 19.98
N GLN A 31 -3.72 20.35 20.44
CA GLN A 31 -3.74 20.68 21.88
C GLN A 31 -4.76 19.83 22.66
N LEU A 32 -5.97 19.68 22.14
CA LEU A 32 -7.02 18.86 22.73
C LEU A 32 -6.62 17.38 22.74
N HIS A 33 -6.05 16.87 21.65
CA HIS A 33 -5.63 15.48 21.54
C HIS A 33 -4.51 15.17 22.54
N ASN A 34 -3.54 16.08 22.70
CA ASN A 34 -2.46 15.93 23.69
C ASN A 34 -2.98 15.89 25.13
N SER A 35 -4.10 16.55 25.41
CA SER A 35 -4.67 16.64 26.76
C SER A 35 -5.69 15.54 27.06
N TYR A 36 -6.44 15.08 26.05
CA TYR A 36 -7.63 14.24 26.20
C TYR A 36 -7.72 13.09 25.18
N SER A 37 -6.61 12.60 24.65
CA SER A 37 -6.54 11.64 23.52
C SER A 37 -7.55 10.49 23.57
N GLN A 38 -7.74 9.86 24.74
CA GLN A 38 -8.64 8.70 24.90
C GLN A 38 -10.13 9.05 24.88
N ALA A 39 -10.49 10.29 25.24
CA ALA A 39 -11.87 10.75 25.38
C ALA A 39 -12.28 11.75 24.30
N LEU A 40 -11.32 12.23 23.48
CA LEU A 40 -11.58 13.18 22.40
C LEU A 40 -12.17 12.48 21.19
N THR A 41 -13.27 13.01 20.68
CA THR A 41 -13.90 12.59 19.43
C THR A 41 -14.21 13.82 18.61
N CYS A 42 -13.85 13.82 17.33
CA CYS A 42 -14.02 14.94 16.43
C CYS A 42 -14.68 14.49 15.14
N ASP A 43 -15.93 14.89 14.90
CA ASP A 43 -16.71 14.39 13.77
C ASP A 43 -16.30 15.09 12.46
N CYS A 44 -15.84 14.32 11.47
CA CYS A 44 -15.56 14.83 10.14
C CYS A 44 -16.86 15.15 9.41
N THR A 45 -16.90 16.24 8.64
CA THR A 45 -18.01 16.49 7.71
C THR A 45 -17.86 15.67 6.44
N GLN A 46 -16.62 15.52 5.95
CA GLN A 46 -16.27 14.66 4.83
C GLN A 46 -15.72 13.34 5.36
N ILE A 47 -16.54 12.29 5.33
CA ILE A 47 -16.15 10.98 5.86
C ILE A 47 -15.32 10.14 4.88
N SER A 48 -15.27 10.55 3.61
CA SER A 48 -14.61 9.81 2.53
C SER A 48 -13.76 10.75 1.68
N ILE A 49 -12.45 10.54 1.69
CA ILE A 49 -11.46 11.46 1.09
C ILE A 49 -10.56 10.67 0.14
N ASN A 50 -10.50 11.08 -1.13
CA ASN A 50 -9.60 10.44 -2.10
C ASN A 50 -8.14 10.55 -1.67
N TYR A 51 -7.36 9.48 -1.85
CA TYR A 51 -5.94 9.44 -1.51
C TYR A 51 -5.13 10.54 -2.21
N GLU A 52 -5.52 10.94 -3.43
CA GLU A 52 -4.89 12.02 -4.21
C GLU A 52 -4.75 13.34 -3.44
N LYS A 53 -5.63 13.59 -2.46
CA LYS A 53 -5.66 14.85 -1.72
C LYS A 53 -4.51 14.97 -0.73
N PHE A 54 -4.05 13.85 -0.17
CA PHE A 54 -3.11 13.85 0.94
C PHE A 54 -1.94 12.87 0.80
N ILE A 55 -1.95 11.95 -0.16
CA ILE A 55 -0.82 11.06 -0.49
C ILE A 55 -0.15 11.53 -1.78
N LYS A 56 1.18 11.55 -1.79
CA LYS A 56 1.99 11.73 -2.99
C LYS A 56 2.96 10.56 -3.12
N ILE A 57 2.98 9.92 -4.28
CA ILE A 57 3.90 8.85 -4.64
C ILE A 57 4.63 9.26 -5.92
N GLN A 58 5.96 9.19 -5.88
CA GLN A 58 6.86 9.37 -7.00
C GLN A 58 7.80 8.15 -7.05
N TYR A 59 8.34 7.86 -8.22
CA TYR A 59 9.26 6.75 -8.43
C TYR A 59 10.34 7.13 -9.45
N THR A 60 11.51 6.53 -9.29
CA THR A 60 12.61 6.63 -10.24
C THR A 60 12.85 5.26 -10.86
N LEU A 61 12.74 5.16 -12.17
CA LEU A 61 13.04 3.92 -12.89
C LEU A 61 14.55 3.71 -13.00
N HIS A 62 14.94 2.44 -13.14
CA HIS A 62 16.31 2.02 -13.41
C HIS A 62 16.85 2.75 -14.64
N GLN A 63 18.09 3.21 -14.55
CA GLN A 63 18.72 4.05 -15.58
C GLN A 63 18.69 3.48 -16.99
N ILE A 64 18.62 2.14 -17.14
CA ILE A 64 18.45 1.47 -18.45
C ILE A 64 17.25 2.03 -19.22
N CYS A 65 16.15 2.36 -18.52
CA CYS A 65 14.91 2.87 -19.10
C CYS A 65 15.00 4.32 -19.60
N HIS A 66 16.07 5.02 -19.26
CA HIS A 66 16.36 6.38 -19.72
C HIS A 66 17.69 6.46 -20.51
N SER A 67 18.33 5.32 -20.74
CA SER A 67 19.61 5.23 -21.44
C SER A 67 19.44 5.14 -22.95
N ASP A 68 20.55 5.33 -23.68
CA ASP A 68 20.61 5.16 -25.13
C ASP A 68 20.14 3.75 -25.56
N PHE A 69 20.35 2.72 -24.73
CA PHE A 69 20.15 1.31 -25.08
C PHE A 69 18.68 0.89 -25.26
N VAL A 70 17.72 1.74 -24.90
CA VAL A 70 16.28 1.50 -25.12
C VAL A 70 15.67 2.44 -26.15
N THR A 71 16.48 3.32 -26.75
CA THR A 71 16.04 4.28 -27.75
C THR A 71 15.88 3.64 -29.13
N GLN A 72 15.04 4.25 -29.96
CA GLN A 72 14.87 3.81 -31.35
C GLN A 72 16.17 3.96 -32.16
N GLU A 73 17.02 4.94 -31.84
CA GLU A 73 18.31 5.15 -32.50
C GLU A 73 19.24 3.95 -32.27
N TRP A 74 19.42 3.53 -31.01
CA TRP A 74 20.22 2.34 -30.68
C TRP A 74 19.63 1.07 -31.27
N ILE A 75 18.31 0.89 -31.18
CA ILE A 75 17.61 -0.28 -31.73
C ILE A 75 17.86 -0.39 -33.25
N THR A 76 17.76 0.73 -33.97
CA THR A 76 17.99 0.78 -35.43
C THR A 76 19.46 0.56 -35.75
N TYR A 77 20.35 1.14 -34.95
CA TYR A 77 21.80 0.96 -35.07
C TYR A 77 22.22 -0.50 -34.93
N VAL A 78 21.76 -1.19 -33.88
CA VAL A 78 22.01 -2.63 -33.69
C VAL A 78 21.32 -3.44 -34.79
N ALA A 79 20.15 -3.01 -35.29
CA ALA A 79 19.49 -3.72 -36.39
C ALA A 79 20.24 -3.63 -37.72
N GLY A 80 21.03 -2.58 -37.94
CA GLY A 80 21.94 -2.46 -39.07
C GLY A 80 23.25 -3.24 -38.91
N SER A 81 23.51 -3.90 -37.77
CA SER A 81 24.83 -4.46 -37.44
C SER A 81 25.26 -5.67 -38.25
N ILE A 82 24.30 -6.36 -38.89
CA ILE A 82 24.57 -7.46 -39.83
C ILE A 82 24.27 -6.91 -41.22
N GLY A 83 25.31 -6.76 -42.05
CA GLY A 83 25.11 -6.49 -43.49
C GLY A 83 24.33 -7.62 -44.18
N GLY A 84 24.24 -7.63 -45.51
CA GLY A 84 23.50 -8.65 -46.27
C GLY A 84 24.04 -10.10 -46.22
N TYR A 85 24.91 -10.44 -45.26
CA TYR A 85 25.47 -11.77 -45.07
C TYR A 85 24.56 -12.66 -44.21
N GLY A 86 24.53 -13.96 -44.51
CA GLY A 86 23.89 -14.95 -43.65
C GLY A 86 24.52 -14.95 -42.26
N SER A 87 23.69 -14.91 -41.22
CA SER A 87 24.12 -14.92 -39.82
C SER A 87 23.51 -16.10 -39.10
N TYR A 88 24.21 -16.58 -38.07
CA TYR A 88 23.73 -17.65 -37.21
C TYR A 88 22.59 -17.12 -36.32
N ASN A 89 21.60 -17.98 -36.07
CA ASN A 89 20.40 -17.61 -35.30
C ASN A 89 20.74 -17.17 -33.86
N ASP A 90 21.88 -17.59 -33.33
CA ASP A 90 22.40 -17.30 -32.00
C ASP A 90 23.48 -16.20 -31.96
N ASP A 91 23.82 -15.60 -33.10
CA ASP A 91 24.76 -14.47 -33.14
C ASP A 91 24.13 -13.23 -32.47
N PHE A 92 24.88 -12.62 -31.56
CA PHE A 92 24.41 -11.45 -30.80
C PHE A 92 23.92 -10.31 -31.70
N ARG A 93 24.53 -10.09 -32.87
CA ARG A 93 24.12 -9.02 -33.79
C ARG A 93 22.70 -9.25 -34.33
N LEU A 94 22.27 -10.51 -34.43
CA LEU A 94 20.91 -10.86 -34.83
C LEU A 94 19.98 -10.71 -33.63
N LEU A 95 20.39 -11.23 -32.48
CA LEU A 95 19.58 -11.21 -31.26
C LEU A 95 19.39 -9.81 -30.69
N GLY A 96 20.37 -8.94 -30.85
CA GLY A 96 20.31 -7.54 -30.44
C GLY A 96 19.10 -6.81 -31.03
N LYS A 97 18.67 -7.19 -32.25
CA LYS A 97 17.44 -6.69 -32.90
C LYS A 97 16.18 -6.97 -32.11
N THR A 98 16.21 -7.94 -31.20
CA THR A 98 15.05 -8.34 -30.41
C THR A 98 15.27 -8.07 -28.92
N ILE A 99 16.50 -8.20 -28.42
CA ILE A 99 16.85 -7.94 -27.03
C ILE A 99 16.56 -6.48 -26.64
N PHE A 100 17.06 -5.51 -27.40
CA PHE A 100 16.90 -4.09 -27.04
C PHE A 100 15.45 -3.60 -27.17
N PRO A 101 14.67 -3.98 -28.21
CA PRO A 101 13.24 -3.71 -28.22
C PRO A 101 12.50 -4.37 -27.06
N THR A 102 12.87 -5.59 -26.66
CA THR A 102 12.25 -6.26 -25.51
C THR A 102 12.57 -5.51 -24.21
N MET A 103 13.81 -5.03 -24.03
CA MET A 103 14.19 -4.17 -22.90
C MET A 103 13.39 -2.86 -22.87
N SER A 104 13.25 -2.20 -24.02
CA SER A 104 12.46 -0.98 -24.17
C SER A 104 10.97 -1.22 -23.86
N ALA A 105 10.43 -2.37 -24.30
CA ALA A 105 9.08 -2.79 -23.99
C ALA A 105 8.89 -3.03 -22.48
N PHE A 106 9.84 -3.66 -21.80
CA PHE A 106 9.79 -3.81 -20.34
C PHE A 106 9.73 -2.47 -19.62
N CYS A 107 10.61 -1.53 -19.95
CA CYS A 107 10.59 -0.18 -19.38
C CYS A 107 9.25 0.52 -19.62
N THR A 108 8.70 0.40 -20.83
CA THR A 108 7.42 1.01 -21.20
C THR A 108 6.26 0.38 -20.42
N LEU A 109 6.18 -0.95 -20.38
CA LEU A 109 5.10 -1.70 -19.73
C LEU A 109 5.11 -1.49 -18.22
N VAL A 110 6.29 -1.51 -17.60
CA VAL A 110 6.47 -1.19 -16.19
C VAL A 110 5.95 0.22 -15.89
N ASN A 111 6.41 1.21 -16.64
CA ASN A 111 6.01 2.60 -16.43
C ASN A 111 4.49 2.79 -16.58
N GLN A 112 3.90 2.16 -17.58
CA GLN A 112 2.46 2.16 -17.80
C GLN A 112 1.71 1.44 -16.68
N THR A 113 2.21 0.30 -16.20
CA THR A 113 1.61 -0.47 -15.09
C THR A 113 1.56 0.39 -13.83
N ILE A 114 2.69 1.01 -13.46
CA ILE A 114 2.75 1.90 -12.29
C ILE A 114 1.82 3.10 -12.47
N SER A 115 1.87 3.77 -13.63
CA SER A 115 1.03 4.94 -13.92
C SER A 115 -0.47 4.61 -13.83
N ASN A 116 -0.91 3.51 -14.43
CA ASN A 116 -2.30 3.06 -14.38
C ASN A 116 -2.72 2.68 -12.95
N SER A 117 -1.84 1.99 -12.22
CA SER A 117 -2.10 1.60 -10.84
C SER A 117 -2.19 2.83 -9.92
N LEU A 118 -1.38 3.87 -10.17
CA LEU A 118 -1.45 5.14 -9.44
C LEU A 118 -2.78 5.86 -9.68
N ILE A 119 -3.29 5.87 -10.92
CA ILE A 119 -4.61 6.45 -11.25
C ILE A 119 -5.70 5.77 -10.41
N GLN A 120 -5.67 4.43 -10.34
CA GLN A 120 -6.62 3.67 -9.53
C GLN A 120 -6.43 3.96 -8.04
N PHE A 121 -5.19 3.88 -7.54
CA PHE A 121 -4.85 4.14 -6.15
C PHE A 121 -5.34 5.52 -5.69
N TYR A 122 -5.12 6.55 -6.48
CA TYR A 122 -5.53 7.93 -6.16
C TYR A 122 -7.05 8.13 -6.18
N SER A 123 -7.79 7.31 -6.92
CA SER A 123 -9.26 7.28 -6.88
C SER A 123 -9.84 6.57 -5.64
N THR A 124 -9.02 5.80 -4.94
CA THR A 124 -9.42 5.11 -3.70
C THR A 124 -9.60 6.10 -2.55
N GLN A 125 -10.51 5.77 -1.62
CA GLN A 125 -10.92 6.66 -0.56
C GLN A 125 -10.46 6.20 0.82
N TYR A 126 -10.02 7.15 1.62
CA TYR A 126 -9.83 7.03 3.05
C TYR A 126 -11.15 7.31 3.76
N VAL A 127 -11.65 6.33 4.51
CA VAL A 127 -12.94 6.42 5.16
C VAL A 127 -12.76 6.55 6.67
N SER A 128 -13.21 7.67 7.23
CA SER A 128 -13.27 7.86 8.68
C SER A 128 -14.40 8.83 9.05
N ALA A 129 -15.23 8.44 10.02
CA ALA A 129 -16.28 9.30 10.55
C ALA A 129 -15.73 10.39 11.48
N SER A 130 -14.56 10.18 12.06
CA SER A 130 -13.90 11.11 12.97
C SER A 130 -12.47 11.42 12.54
N VAL A 131 -11.92 12.53 13.01
CA VAL A 131 -10.51 12.87 12.79
C VAL A 131 -9.65 11.71 13.31
N THR A 132 -8.88 11.11 12.42
CA THR A 132 -7.93 10.06 12.76
C THR A 132 -6.69 10.71 13.40
N PRO A 133 -6.21 10.22 14.55
CA PRO A 133 -4.94 10.67 15.13
C PRO A 133 -3.78 10.57 14.15
N GLU A 134 -2.87 11.55 14.17
CA GLU A 134 -1.79 11.68 13.18
C GLU A 134 -0.89 10.43 13.11
N ASN A 135 -0.55 9.83 14.24
CA ASN A 135 0.23 8.59 14.29
C ASN A 135 -0.51 7.40 13.66
N VAL A 136 -1.83 7.30 13.85
CA VAL A 136 -2.66 6.25 13.26
C VAL A 136 -2.82 6.49 11.76
N PHE A 137 -3.04 7.73 11.35
CA PHE A 137 -3.07 8.13 9.96
C PHE A 137 -1.76 7.76 9.24
N GLU A 138 -0.60 8.12 9.82
CA GLU A 138 0.70 7.80 9.24
C GLU A 138 0.94 6.29 9.08
N LEU A 139 0.56 5.50 10.09
CA LEU A 139 0.65 4.03 10.01
C LEU A 139 -0.26 3.46 8.92
N GLN A 140 -1.49 3.95 8.82
CA GLN A 140 -2.44 3.52 7.81
C GLN A 140 -2.00 3.92 6.40
N THR A 141 -1.56 5.15 6.18
CA THR A 141 -1.08 5.61 4.86
C THR A 141 0.15 4.83 4.40
N LYS A 142 1.10 4.57 5.31
CA LYS A 142 2.24 3.69 5.02
C LYS A 142 1.81 2.30 4.62
N ALA A 143 0.82 1.72 5.30
CA ALA A 143 0.28 0.42 4.94
C ALA A 143 -0.39 0.43 3.56
N PHE A 144 -1.17 1.47 3.24
CA PHE A 144 -1.81 1.59 1.92
C PHE A 144 -0.80 1.75 0.78
N ILE A 145 0.26 2.54 0.99
CA ILE A 145 1.34 2.70 0.01
C ILE A 145 2.10 1.39 -0.19
N SER A 146 2.40 0.67 0.90
CA SER A 146 3.07 -0.64 0.83
C SER A 146 2.23 -1.67 0.08
N GLU A 147 0.92 -1.70 0.34
CA GLU A 147 -0.02 -2.57 -0.37
C GLU A 147 -0.08 -2.20 -1.86
N PHE A 148 -0.15 -0.91 -2.19
CA PHE A 148 -0.11 -0.42 -3.57
C PHE A 148 1.15 -0.89 -4.33
N VAL A 149 2.33 -0.72 -3.74
CA VAL A 149 3.60 -1.16 -4.37
C VAL A 149 3.59 -2.68 -4.56
N THR A 150 3.15 -3.41 -3.54
CA THR A 150 3.12 -4.88 -3.55
C THR A 150 2.14 -5.43 -4.58
N SER A 151 0.93 -4.90 -4.62
CA SER A 151 -0.12 -5.34 -5.55
C SER A 151 0.24 -5.03 -6.99
N THR A 152 0.72 -3.81 -7.28
CA THR A 152 1.20 -3.39 -8.61
C THR A 152 2.30 -4.32 -9.12
N ARG A 153 3.27 -4.65 -8.26
CA ARG A 153 4.35 -5.59 -8.59
C ARG A 153 3.79 -6.97 -8.91
N ASN A 154 2.92 -7.49 -8.05
CA ASN A 154 2.39 -8.84 -8.19
C ASN A 154 1.55 -8.99 -9.47
N GLU A 155 0.77 -7.97 -9.84
CA GLU A 155 -0.03 -7.96 -11.08
C GLU A 155 0.87 -7.99 -12.33
N PHE A 156 1.92 -7.17 -12.36
CA PHE A 156 2.88 -7.16 -13.45
C PHE A 156 3.59 -8.51 -13.59
N LEU A 157 4.11 -9.07 -12.49
CA LEU A 157 4.81 -10.34 -12.49
C LEU A 157 3.90 -11.52 -12.85
N LEU A 158 2.64 -11.49 -12.42
CA LEU A 158 1.65 -12.50 -12.81
C LEU A 158 1.44 -12.50 -14.32
N SER A 159 1.31 -11.31 -14.93
CA SER A 159 1.17 -11.16 -16.38
C SER A 159 2.41 -11.69 -17.13
N LEU A 160 3.61 -11.39 -16.63
CA LEU A 160 4.86 -11.89 -17.19
C LEU A 160 4.95 -13.42 -17.10
N VAL A 161 4.65 -14.01 -15.94
CA VAL A 161 4.63 -15.46 -15.74
C VAL A 161 3.61 -16.14 -16.66
N MET A 162 2.44 -15.54 -16.84
CA MET A 162 1.41 -16.06 -17.75
C MET A 162 1.91 -16.11 -19.19
N ILE A 163 2.57 -15.04 -19.68
CA ILE A 163 3.17 -15.00 -21.02
C ILE A 163 4.22 -16.11 -21.17
N ARG A 164 5.11 -16.27 -20.19
CA ARG A 164 6.17 -17.30 -20.21
C ARG A 164 5.58 -18.71 -20.26
N ASN A 165 4.61 -18.99 -19.39
CA ASN A 165 3.94 -20.29 -19.33
C ASN A 165 3.19 -20.62 -20.62
N ILE A 166 2.45 -19.66 -21.20
CA ILE A 166 1.75 -19.85 -22.48
C ILE A 166 2.74 -20.11 -23.62
N THR A 167 3.84 -19.35 -23.65
CA THR A 167 4.89 -19.48 -24.67
C THR A 167 5.50 -20.87 -24.69
N GLN A 168 5.88 -21.38 -23.52
CA GLN A 168 6.44 -22.73 -23.37
C GLN A 168 5.40 -23.83 -23.63
N SER A 169 4.21 -23.72 -23.03
CA SER A 169 3.18 -24.77 -23.11
C SER A 169 2.67 -24.99 -24.53
N ASN A 170 2.69 -23.94 -25.36
CA ASN A 170 2.30 -24.04 -26.77
C ASN A 170 3.49 -24.31 -27.70
N ALA A 171 4.72 -24.42 -27.17
CA ALA A 171 5.95 -24.55 -27.94
C ALA A 171 6.00 -23.58 -29.13
N LEU A 172 5.69 -22.30 -28.87
CA LEU A 172 5.65 -21.25 -29.90
C LEU A 172 7.04 -21.11 -30.52
N PHE A 173 7.13 -20.93 -31.83
CA PHE A 173 8.42 -20.64 -32.48
C PHE A 173 8.93 -19.25 -32.08
N SER A 174 10.21 -19.18 -31.73
CA SER A 174 10.90 -17.90 -31.58
C SER A 174 11.06 -17.26 -32.96
N GLY A 175 10.81 -15.95 -33.05
CA GLY A 175 11.01 -15.21 -34.30
C GLY A 175 12.47 -15.22 -34.79
N THR A 176 13.43 -15.48 -33.90
CA THR A 176 14.85 -15.65 -34.21
C THR A 176 15.26 -17.12 -34.38
N LEU A 177 14.32 -18.07 -34.35
CA LEU A 177 14.55 -19.52 -34.47
C LEU A 177 15.56 -20.07 -33.45
N THR A 178 15.66 -19.43 -32.28
CA THR A 178 16.55 -19.82 -31.18
C THR A 178 16.05 -21.01 -30.36
N ASN A 179 14.77 -21.40 -30.50
CA ASN A 179 14.21 -22.55 -29.80
C ASN A 179 14.05 -23.79 -30.67
N TYR A 180 13.65 -23.65 -31.92
CA TYR A 180 13.45 -24.75 -32.85
C TYR A 180 13.97 -24.37 -34.23
N ASP A 181 14.78 -25.27 -34.79
CA ASP A 181 15.14 -25.25 -36.20
C ASP A 181 14.10 -26.04 -37.02
N SER A 182 13.89 -25.63 -38.27
CA SER A 182 13.02 -26.34 -39.21
C SER A 182 13.86 -27.25 -40.09
N ALA A 183 13.65 -28.55 -39.98
CA ALA A 183 14.25 -29.53 -40.88
C ALA A 183 13.18 -30.22 -41.71
N GLN A 184 13.52 -30.58 -42.95
CA GLN A 184 12.68 -31.44 -43.78
C GLN A 184 13.16 -32.89 -43.62
N ALA A 185 12.29 -33.78 -43.14
CA ALA A 185 12.56 -35.21 -43.06
C ALA A 185 11.40 -35.97 -43.70
N TYR A 186 11.70 -36.82 -44.70
CA TYR A 186 10.72 -37.65 -45.40
C TYR A 186 9.52 -36.87 -45.98
N GLY A 187 9.76 -35.65 -46.48
CA GLY A 187 8.70 -34.79 -47.03
C GLY A 187 7.84 -34.06 -45.99
N VAL A 188 8.15 -34.19 -44.70
CA VAL A 188 7.46 -33.51 -43.59
C VAL A 188 8.39 -32.50 -42.93
N PHE A 189 7.85 -31.33 -42.57
CA PHE A 189 8.55 -30.37 -41.72
C PHE A 189 8.57 -30.88 -40.28
N VAL A 190 9.76 -31.12 -39.76
CA VAL A 190 9.97 -31.48 -38.36
C VAL A 190 10.65 -30.34 -37.62
N ARG A 191 10.23 -30.16 -36.36
CA ARG A 191 10.81 -29.18 -35.44
C ARG A 191 11.93 -29.84 -34.68
N LYS A 192 13.16 -29.34 -34.85
CA LYS A 192 14.30 -29.83 -34.10
C LYS A 192 14.60 -28.84 -32.97
N PRO A 193 14.51 -29.23 -31.68
CA PRO A 193 14.84 -28.33 -30.60
C PRO A 193 16.32 -27.95 -30.62
N ILE A 194 16.60 -26.68 -30.35
CA ILE A 194 17.96 -26.18 -30.16
C ILE A 194 18.50 -26.63 -28.79
N TRP A 195 19.82 -26.83 -28.75
CA TRP A 195 20.58 -27.23 -27.57
C TRP A 195 21.44 -26.07 -27.09
N TYR A 196 21.39 -25.80 -25.79
CA TYR A 196 22.24 -24.86 -25.09
C TYR A 196 23.01 -25.63 -24.02
N GLY A 197 24.20 -26.11 -24.36
CA GLY A 197 24.93 -27.09 -23.54
C GLY A 197 24.12 -28.38 -23.39
N ASP A 198 23.94 -28.83 -22.14
CA ASP A 198 23.17 -30.03 -21.80
C ASP A 198 21.65 -29.77 -21.68
N CYS A 199 21.18 -28.56 -22.04
CA CYS A 199 19.78 -28.14 -21.91
C CYS A 199 19.11 -28.01 -23.28
N THR A 200 17.90 -28.56 -23.45
CA THR A 200 17.15 -28.49 -24.71
C THR A 200 15.91 -27.60 -24.60
N CYS A 201 15.59 -26.88 -25.67
CA CYS A 201 14.39 -26.04 -25.72
C CYS A 201 13.06 -26.81 -25.73
N TYR A 202 13.14 -28.13 -25.91
CA TYR A 202 12.01 -29.03 -25.68
C TYR A 202 11.81 -29.30 -24.17
N SER A 203 12.89 -29.51 -23.43
CA SER A 203 12.84 -29.83 -21.99
C SER A 203 12.61 -28.61 -21.11
N SER A 204 13.15 -27.44 -21.48
CA SER A 204 12.97 -26.21 -20.71
C SER A 204 13.02 -24.98 -21.61
N ALA A 205 12.14 -24.02 -21.37
CA ALA A 205 12.19 -22.71 -22.01
C ALA A 205 13.36 -21.84 -21.49
N THR A 206 13.89 -22.15 -20.30
CA THR A 206 14.93 -21.37 -19.62
C THR A 206 16.35 -21.70 -20.09
N CYS A 207 16.54 -22.64 -21.02
CA CYS A 207 17.87 -22.99 -21.49
C CYS A 207 18.56 -21.79 -22.15
N ILE A 208 19.80 -21.54 -21.73
CA ILE A 208 20.61 -20.40 -22.17
C ILE A 208 22.08 -20.80 -22.39
N SER A 209 22.76 -20.05 -23.23
CA SER A 209 24.22 -20.00 -23.35
C SER A 209 24.69 -18.56 -23.37
N GLN A 210 25.97 -18.35 -23.09
CA GLN A 210 26.57 -17.03 -23.18
C GLN A 210 26.38 -16.46 -24.58
N SER A 211 25.96 -15.19 -24.67
CA SER A 211 25.78 -14.51 -25.94
C SER A 211 27.14 -14.20 -26.57
N VAL A 212 27.28 -14.51 -27.86
CA VAL A 212 28.54 -14.36 -28.58
C VAL A 212 28.33 -13.74 -29.96
N ILE A 213 29.40 -13.17 -30.51
CA ILE A 213 29.52 -12.77 -31.91
C ILE A 213 30.41 -13.78 -32.61
N TYR A 214 29.93 -14.32 -33.72
CA TYR A 214 30.66 -15.29 -34.52
C TYR A 214 31.40 -14.63 -35.68
N ASP A 215 32.52 -15.25 -36.05
CA ASP A 215 33.07 -15.12 -37.39
C ASP A 215 32.12 -15.82 -38.36
N LEU A 216 31.58 -15.07 -39.33
CA LEU A 216 30.55 -15.59 -40.23
C LEU A 216 31.09 -16.63 -41.21
N VAL A 217 32.41 -16.71 -41.40
CA VAL A 217 33.05 -17.65 -42.34
C VAL A 217 33.46 -18.93 -41.63
N TRP A 218 34.09 -18.81 -40.46
CA TRP A 218 34.73 -19.93 -39.76
C TRP A 218 33.94 -20.45 -38.55
N TYR A 219 32.84 -19.78 -38.18
CA TYR A 219 32.02 -20.09 -37.00
C TYR A 219 32.82 -20.09 -35.68
N THR A 220 33.87 -19.29 -35.61
CA THR A 220 34.67 -19.10 -34.40
C THR A 220 34.11 -17.95 -33.58
N ILE A 221 34.24 -18.02 -32.25
CA ILE A 221 33.80 -16.96 -31.36
C ILE A 221 34.78 -15.78 -31.47
N LEU A 222 34.28 -14.63 -31.94
CA LEU A 222 35.06 -13.39 -32.01
C LEU A 222 34.97 -12.58 -30.71
N PHE A 223 33.79 -12.57 -30.11
CA PHE A 223 33.55 -11.82 -28.89
C PHE A 223 32.42 -12.44 -28.08
N THR A 224 32.64 -12.55 -26.78
CA THR A 224 31.64 -12.95 -25.82
C THR A 224 31.10 -11.69 -25.16
N VAL A 225 29.79 -11.43 -25.26
CA VAL A 225 29.17 -10.22 -24.70
C VAL A 225 28.92 -10.44 -23.21
N PRO A 226 29.70 -9.83 -22.30
CA PRO A 226 29.60 -10.11 -20.87
C PRO A 226 28.21 -9.76 -20.32
N GLY A 227 27.63 -10.70 -19.57
CA GLY A 227 26.34 -10.53 -18.90
C GLY A 227 25.12 -10.77 -19.77
N LEU A 228 25.27 -10.86 -21.11
CA LEU A 228 24.15 -11.21 -21.97
C LEU A 228 24.15 -12.70 -22.33
N TYR A 229 22.94 -13.26 -22.39
CA TYR A 229 22.69 -14.64 -22.77
C TYR A 229 21.77 -14.74 -23.99
N THR A 230 22.03 -15.76 -24.77
CA THR A 230 21.13 -16.31 -25.79
C THR A 230 20.40 -17.50 -25.20
N GLY A 231 19.16 -17.75 -25.60
CA GLY A 231 18.43 -18.92 -25.14
C GLY A 231 17.22 -19.21 -26.00
N CYS A 232 16.44 -20.21 -25.58
CA CYS A 232 15.28 -20.66 -26.35
C CYS A 232 14.34 -19.51 -26.70
N TYR A 233 14.03 -18.67 -25.72
CA TYR A 233 13.19 -17.49 -25.89
C TYR A 233 13.93 -16.24 -25.43
N ILE A 234 13.75 -15.14 -26.17
CA ILE A 234 14.38 -13.84 -25.86
C ILE A 234 14.00 -13.35 -24.46
N ILE A 235 12.76 -13.53 -24.03
CA ILE A 235 12.33 -13.18 -22.67
C ILE A 235 13.12 -13.98 -21.63
N GLU A 236 13.25 -15.29 -21.80
CA GLU A 236 13.96 -16.15 -20.85
C GLU A 236 15.45 -15.87 -20.79
N SER A 237 16.08 -15.60 -21.95
CA SER A 237 17.50 -15.27 -22.00
C SER A 237 17.77 -13.87 -21.47
N LEU A 238 16.90 -12.90 -21.75
CA LEU A 238 17.02 -11.54 -21.23
C LEU A 238 16.82 -11.51 -19.71
N LEU A 239 15.83 -12.22 -19.17
CA LEU A 239 15.60 -12.31 -17.72
C LEU A 239 16.81 -12.85 -16.96
N GLN A 240 17.55 -13.79 -17.55
CA GLN A 240 18.77 -14.35 -16.97
C GLN A 240 20.03 -13.52 -17.27
N SER A 241 19.93 -12.53 -18.17
CA SER A 241 21.00 -11.59 -18.47
C SER A 241 21.12 -10.51 -17.41
N ASP A 242 22.25 -9.81 -17.41
CA ASP A 242 22.53 -8.61 -16.65
C ASP A 242 23.22 -7.57 -17.55
N LEU A 243 23.45 -6.38 -17.01
CA LEU A 243 23.91 -5.23 -17.77
C LEU A 243 25.42 -4.97 -17.64
N ARG A 244 26.23 -5.92 -17.17
CA ARG A 244 27.65 -5.68 -16.85
C ARG A 244 28.48 -5.11 -18.01
N CYS A 245 28.18 -5.49 -19.26
CA CYS A 245 28.83 -4.87 -20.42
C CYS A 245 28.42 -3.41 -20.62
N PHE A 246 27.15 -3.08 -20.36
CA PHE A 246 26.59 -1.74 -20.56
C PHE A 246 26.98 -0.75 -19.46
N TYR A 247 27.50 -1.23 -18.32
CA TYR A 247 28.20 -0.41 -17.32
C TYR A 247 29.67 -0.14 -17.66
N ASN A 248 30.19 -0.69 -18.77
CA ASN A 248 31.60 -0.59 -19.13
C ASN A 248 31.79 -0.05 -20.56
N GLN A 249 32.25 1.20 -20.66
CA GLN A 249 32.45 1.86 -21.96
C GLN A 249 33.42 1.10 -22.87
N THR A 250 34.47 0.48 -22.33
CA THR A 250 35.39 -0.35 -23.13
C THR A 250 34.68 -1.57 -23.71
N CYS A 251 33.76 -2.18 -22.96
CA CYS A 251 32.95 -3.29 -23.45
C CYS A 251 32.02 -2.85 -24.58
N ILE A 252 31.32 -1.72 -24.41
CA ILE A 252 30.44 -1.14 -25.45
C ILE A 252 31.24 -0.81 -26.72
N ASN A 253 32.37 -0.12 -26.59
CA ASN A 253 33.22 0.23 -27.72
C ASN A 253 33.72 -1.02 -28.46
N LYS A 254 34.11 -2.07 -27.71
CA LYS A 254 34.51 -3.35 -28.30
C LYS A 254 33.33 -4.09 -28.94
N LEU A 255 32.13 -3.98 -28.39
CA LEU A 255 30.93 -4.56 -28.99
C LEU A 255 30.62 -3.90 -30.34
N GLN A 256 30.64 -2.57 -30.39
CA GLN A 256 30.35 -1.79 -31.59
C GLN A 256 31.35 -2.02 -32.72
N SER A 257 32.61 -2.38 -32.42
CA SER A 257 33.61 -2.64 -33.46
C SER A 257 33.31 -3.87 -34.32
N TYR A 258 32.39 -4.74 -33.89
CA TYR A 258 31.93 -5.90 -34.68
C TYR A 258 30.68 -5.62 -35.52
N PHE A 259 30.10 -4.42 -35.44
CA PHE A 259 28.91 -4.06 -36.19
C PHE A 259 29.29 -3.54 -37.58
N VAL A 260 28.62 -4.04 -38.62
CA VAL A 260 28.85 -3.64 -40.02
C VAL A 260 28.00 -2.42 -40.36
N VAL A 261 28.33 -1.29 -39.74
CA VAL A 261 27.57 -0.01 -39.83
C VAL A 261 28.46 1.12 -40.36
N SER A 262 27.85 2.11 -41.02
CA SER A 262 28.58 3.21 -41.68
C SER A 262 29.28 4.18 -40.73
N SER A 263 28.79 4.29 -39.49
CA SER A 263 29.31 5.20 -38.47
C SER A 263 29.06 4.63 -37.08
N ILE A 264 30.02 4.79 -36.16
CA ILE A 264 29.86 4.40 -34.75
C ILE A 264 28.87 5.36 -34.08
N MET A 265 27.87 4.82 -33.39
CA MET A 265 26.96 5.61 -32.57
C MET A 265 27.65 5.99 -31.26
N ASN A 266 27.61 7.26 -30.88
CA ASN A 266 28.15 7.70 -29.59
C ASN A 266 27.16 7.36 -28.49
N VAL A 267 27.40 6.26 -27.78
CA VAL A 267 26.59 5.80 -26.65
C VAL A 267 27.40 5.83 -25.37
N THR A 268 26.75 6.24 -24.28
CA THR A 268 27.40 6.33 -22.97
C THR A 268 27.08 5.11 -22.14
N ALA A 269 28.10 4.56 -21.47
CA ALA A 269 27.92 3.52 -20.48
C ALA A 269 26.98 3.98 -19.35
N LEU A 270 26.23 3.03 -18.81
CA LEU A 270 25.46 3.19 -17.59
C LEU A 270 26.39 3.55 -16.43
N ASP A 271 25.93 4.40 -15.53
CA ASP A 271 26.68 4.85 -14.36
C ASP A 271 26.22 4.10 -13.11
N ILE A 272 27.06 3.20 -12.61
CA ILE A 272 26.76 2.41 -11.41
C ILE A 272 26.56 3.27 -10.16
N SER A 273 27.14 4.48 -10.11
CA SER A 273 26.98 5.39 -8.97
C SER A 273 25.57 6.00 -8.87
N LEU A 274 24.78 5.93 -9.94
CA LEU A 274 23.38 6.34 -9.95
C LEU A 274 22.42 5.23 -9.52
N SER A 275 22.88 3.97 -9.38
CA SER A 275 22.04 2.88 -8.90
C SER A 275 21.97 2.90 -7.39
N ILE A 276 20.75 2.80 -6.86
CA ILE A 276 20.46 2.84 -5.42
C ILE A 276 20.24 1.42 -4.91
N GLN A 277 19.52 0.61 -5.68
CA GLN A 277 19.08 -0.72 -5.28
C GLN A 277 19.84 -1.86 -5.96
N PHE A 278 20.30 -1.67 -7.20
CA PHE A 278 20.81 -2.76 -8.03
C PHE A 278 22.32 -2.69 -8.24
N LEU A 279 22.92 -3.86 -8.47
CA LEU A 279 24.32 -3.97 -8.83
C LEU A 279 24.45 -4.17 -10.35
N ALA A 280 25.63 -3.91 -10.90
CA ALA A 280 25.89 -4.11 -12.34
C ALA A 280 25.67 -5.57 -12.80
N ASN A 281 25.78 -6.53 -11.89
CA ASN A 281 25.54 -7.96 -12.13
C ASN A 281 24.16 -8.46 -11.64
N SER A 282 23.28 -7.56 -11.18
CA SER A 282 21.87 -7.90 -10.93
C SER A 282 21.23 -8.31 -12.25
N THR A 283 20.51 -9.43 -12.24
CA THR A 283 19.84 -9.91 -13.45
C THR A 283 18.67 -9.00 -13.81
N ILE A 284 18.27 -8.98 -15.07
CA ILE A 284 17.07 -8.27 -15.51
C ILE A 284 15.83 -8.82 -14.80
N ALA A 285 15.81 -10.11 -14.45
CA ALA A 285 14.76 -10.66 -13.59
C ALA A 285 14.75 -10.01 -12.19
N ASP A 286 15.91 -9.81 -11.55
CA ASP A 286 15.99 -9.14 -10.25
C ASP A 286 15.48 -7.70 -10.33
N VAL A 287 15.86 -6.98 -11.40
CA VAL A 287 15.41 -5.61 -11.67
C VAL A 287 13.91 -5.57 -11.92
N LEU A 288 13.36 -6.46 -12.77
CA LEU A 288 11.92 -6.55 -13.05
C LEU A 288 11.08 -7.00 -11.87
N ASN A 289 11.62 -7.87 -11.01
CA ASN A 289 10.98 -8.28 -9.76
C ASN A 289 10.73 -7.11 -8.82
N GLN A 290 11.36 -5.96 -9.05
CA GLN A 290 11.14 -4.71 -8.31
C GLN A 290 10.55 -3.62 -9.21
N LEU A 291 9.81 -4.03 -10.27
CA LEU A 291 9.24 -3.12 -11.27
C LEU A 291 10.28 -2.19 -11.89
N MET A 292 11.54 -2.60 -11.98
CA MET A 292 12.64 -1.75 -12.44
C MET A 292 12.68 -0.38 -11.73
N VAL A 293 12.19 -0.27 -10.49
CA VAL A 293 12.21 0.97 -9.71
C VAL A 293 13.43 0.95 -8.80
N GLU A 294 14.21 2.02 -8.83
CA GLU A 294 15.37 2.23 -7.94
C GLU A 294 14.93 2.79 -6.58
N GLU A 295 13.94 3.68 -6.59
CA GLU A 295 13.44 4.33 -5.38
C GLU A 295 11.96 4.72 -5.51
N TRP A 296 11.22 4.46 -4.44
CA TRP A 296 9.87 5.00 -4.23
C TRP A 296 9.95 6.16 -3.25
N ASN A 297 9.59 7.36 -3.71
CA ASN A 297 9.51 8.54 -2.86
C ASN A 297 8.03 8.86 -2.57
N SER A 298 7.58 8.48 -1.38
CA SER A 298 6.20 8.65 -0.96
C SER A 298 6.06 9.50 0.30
N SER A 299 5.03 10.33 0.35
CA SER A 299 4.69 11.13 1.52
C SER A 299 3.18 11.21 1.73
N SER A 300 2.75 11.26 2.99
CA SER A 300 1.38 11.58 3.39
C SER A 300 1.36 12.88 4.18
N ILE A 301 0.45 13.79 3.84
CA ILE A 301 0.40 15.15 4.40
C ILE A 301 -0.83 15.25 5.31
N TYR A 302 -0.60 15.20 6.63
CA TYR A 302 -1.68 15.16 7.63
C TYR A 302 -2.52 16.44 7.62
N GLU A 303 -1.91 17.61 7.41
CA GLU A 303 -2.62 18.89 7.34
C GLU A 303 -3.65 18.90 6.20
N LYS A 304 -3.31 18.30 5.06
CA LYS A 304 -4.24 18.18 3.94
C LYS A 304 -5.39 17.25 4.30
N TYR A 305 -5.10 16.09 4.89
CA TYR A 305 -6.12 15.18 5.38
C TYR A 305 -7.07 15.88 6.38
N TYR A 306 -6.53 16.57 7.38
CA TYR A 306 -7.32 17.29 8.39
C TYR A 306 -8.20 18.38 7.73
N SER A 307 -7.64 19.12 6.76
CA SER A 307 -8.36 20.15 6.02
C SER A 307 -9.48 19.59 5.13
N GLU A 308 -9.35 18.36 4.63
CA GLU A 308 -10.39 17.69 3.85
C GLU A 308 -11.46 17.07 4.75
N CYS A 309 -11.09 16.46 5.89
CA CYS A 309 -12.03 15.94 6.90
C CYS A 309 -12.97 17.03 7.44
N GLN A 310 -12.47 18.28 7.57
CA GLN A 310 -13.24 19.44 8.02
C GLN A 310 -14.07 19.14 9.28
N PRO A 311 -13.43 19.00 10.45
CA PRO A 311 -14.14 18.61 11.66
C PRO A 311 -15.23 19.62 12.04
N SER A 312 -16.47 19.15 12.17
CA SER A 312 -17.62 19.99 12.51
C SER A 312 -17.65 20.34 14.00
N ARG A 313 -17.30 19.37 14.85
CA ARG A 313 -17.29 19.48 16.30
C ARG A 313 -16.32 18.46 16.89
N CYS A 314 -15.55 18.89 17.87
CA CYS A 314 -14.84 18.01 18.79
C CYS A 314 -15.51 18.00 20.15
N SER A 315 -15.60 16.84 20.79
CA SER A 315 -16.07 16.69 22.16
C SER A 315 -15.16 15.78 22.96
N TYR A 316 -14.98 16.08 24.23
CA TYR A 316 -14.25 15.24 25.17
C TYR A 316 -14.92 15.26 26.54
N THR A 317 -14.75 14.18 27.30
CA THR A 317 -15.30 14.06 28.64
C THR A 317 -14.25 14.33 29.70
N VAL A 318 -14.58 15.20 30.66
CA VAL A 318 -13.77 15.46 31.85
C VAL A 318 -14.54 15.05 33.09
N THR A 319 -13.85 14.44 34.05
CA THR A 319 -14.40 14.12 35.37
C THR A 319 -14.09 15.24 36.34
N SER A 320 -15.12 15.88 36.88
CA SER A 320 -15.00 16.93 37.90
C SER A 320 -15.84 16.59 39.14
N LYS A 321 -15.57 17.29 40.25
CA LYS A 321 -16.42 17.21 41.43
C LYS A 321 -17.64 18.11 41.27
N ASN A 322 -18.69 17.83 42.04
CA ASN A 322 -19.87 18.68 42.11
C ASN A 322 -19.51 20.13 42.47
N ASP A 323 -20.02 21.08 41.68
CA ASP A 323 -19.91 22.49 42.00
C ASP A 323 -20.60 22.82 43.32
N ALA A 324 -20.03 23.77 44.07
CA ALA A 324 -20.58 24.21 45.34
C ALA A 324 -22.06 24.65 45.22
N ILE A 325 -22.42 25.27 44.10
CA ILE A 325 -23.80 25.68 43.79
C ILE A 325 -24.72 24.45 43.70
N TYR A 326 -24.30 23.39 43.02
CA TYR A 326 -25.07 22.15 42.91
C TYR A 326 -25.26 21.49 44.28
N ILE A 327 -24.22 21.47 45.12
CA ILE A 327 -24.31 20.93 46.48
C ILE A 327 -25.33 21.73 47.31
N VAL A 328 -25.26 23.05 47.25
CA VAL A 328 -26.17 23.95 47.99
C VAL A 328 -27.61 23.84 47.49
N THR A 329 -27.86 23.85 46.19
CA THR A 329 -29.21 23.75 45.62
C THR A 329 -29.84 22.39 45.91
N THR A 330 -29.06 21.31 45.86
CA THR A 330 -29.53 19.96 46.23
C THR A 330 -29.95 19.92 47.70
N LEU A 331 -29.18 20.54 48.60
CA LEU A 331 -29.52 20.60 50.03
C LEU A 331 -30.80 21.40 50.30
N ILE A 332 -30.91 22.59 49.68
CA ILE A 332 -32.10 23.43 49.82
C ILE A 332 -33.33 22.70 49.28
N GLY A 333 -33.22 22.06 48.11
CA GLY A 333 -34.29 21.28 47.52
C GLY A 333 -34.72 20.10 48.39
N LEU A 334 -33.78 19.40 49.03
CA LEU A 334 -34.06 18.24 49.87
C LEU A 334 -34.68 18.63 51.22
N VAL A 335 -34.20 19.71 51.85
CA VAL A 335 -34.81 20.26 53.08
C VAL A 335 -36.19 20.83 52.78
N GLY A 336 -36.33 21.61 51.70
CA GLY A 336 -37.61 22.18 51.28
C GLY A 336 -38.65 21.12 50.91
N GLY A 337 -38.23 20.08 50.16
CA GLY A 337 -39.07 18.93 49.81
C GLY A 337 -39.51 18.16 51.05
N LEU A 338 -38.59 17.86 51.96
CA LEU A 338 -38.89 17.13 53.20
C LEU A 338 -39.90 17.88 54.07
N ILE A 339 -39.73 19.19 54.27
CA ILE A 339 -40.67 20.01 55.05
C ILE A 339 -42.05 20.03 54.39
N THR A 340 -42.11 20.14 53.07
CA THR A 340 -43.38 20.18 52.32
C THR A 340 -44.11 18.84 52.42
N VAL A 341 -43.40 17.73 52.25
CA VAL A 341 -43.95 16.38 52.38
C VAL A 341 -44.38 16.10 53.82
N LEU A 342 -43.60 16.51 54.83
CA LEU A 342 -44.02 16.38 56.23
C LEU A 342 -45.29 17.17 56.51
N LYS A 343 -45.39 18.43 56.06
CA LYS A 343 -46.60 19.23 56.23
C LYS A 343 -47.84 18.59 55.59
N LEU A 344 -47.65 17.84 54.51
CA LEU A 344 -48.74 17.14 53.83
C LEU A 344 -49.10 15.82 54.54
N ILE A 345 -48.12 15.03 54.98
CA ILE A 345 -48.34 13.70 55.57
C ILE A 345 -48.74 13.77 57.06
N VAL A 346 -48.16 14.70 57.83
CA VAL A 346 -48.42 14.85 59.27
C VAL A 346 -49.91 14.96 59.61
N PRO A 347 -50.75 15.77 58.95
CA PRO A 347 -52.19 15.82 59.27
C PRO A 347 -52.88 14.48 59.04
N TYR A 348 -52.57 13.77 57.94
CA TYR A 348 -53.13 12.43 57.70
C TYR A 348 -52.70 11.41 58.77
N VAL A 349 -51.43 11.44 59.18
CA VAL A 349 -50.92 10.54 60.22
C VAL A 349 -51.54 10.87 61.57
N ILE A 350 -51.71 12.16 61.90
CA ILE A 350 -52.37 12.58 63.15
C ILE A 350 -53.84 12.17 63.14
N GLU A 351 -54.58 12.35 62.04
CA GLU A 351 -55.96 11.87 61.93
C GLU A 351 -56.03 10.36 62.12
N PHE A 352 -55.13 9.60 61.51
CA PHE A 352 -55.05 8.15 61.66
C PHE A 352 -54.74 7.71 63.09
N ILE A 353 -53.82 8.41 63.78
CA ILE A 353 -53.48 8.16 65.19
C ILE A 353 -54.67 8.52 66.09
N MET A 354 -55.31 9.67 65.88
CA MET A 354 -56.49 10.08 66.65
C MET A 354 -57.66 9.12 66.45
N PHE A 355 -57.87 8.64 65.23
CA PHE A 355 -58.83 7.58 64.92
C PHE A 355 -58.52 6.30 65.71
N SER A 356 -57.27 5.84 65.68
CA SER A 356 -56.83 4.65 66.41
C SER A 356 -56.96 4.79 67.94
N ILE A 357 -56.66 5.96 68.51
CA ILE A 357 -56.80 6.23 69.95
C ILE A 357 -58.27 6.28 70.38
N LYS A 358 -59.17 6.88 69.58
CA LYS A 358 -60.62 6.86 69.85
C LYS A 358 -61.17 5.44 69.89
N THR A 359 -60.72 4.58 68.98
CA THR A 359 -61.14 3.17 68.92
C THR A 359 -60.61 2.36 70.10
N CYS A 360 -59.44 2.70 70.66
CA CYS A 360 -58.88 2.05 71.86
C CYS A 360 -59.47 2.55 73.19
N LYS A 361 -59.92 3.82 73.29
CA LYS A 361 -60.59 4.36 74.50
C LYS A 361 -62.10 4.05 74.57
N GLY A 362 -62.70 3.54 73.49
CA GLY A 362 -64.11 3.15 73.40
C GLY A 362 -64.45 1.72 73.83
N ARG A 363 -63.78 1.13 74.81
CA ARG A 363 -64.20 -0.14 75.45
C ARG A 363 -64.86 0.14 76.82
N PRO A 364 -66.20 0.02 76.95
CA PRO A 364 -66.86 0.02 78.25
C PRO A 364 -66.69 -1.34 78.96
N THR A 365 -66.48 -1.28 80.27
CA THR A 365 -66.60 -2.36 81.24
C THR A 365 -67.97 -3.05 81.12
N ARG A 366 -67.99 -4.37 80.89
CA ARG A 366 -69.20 -5.20 80.98
C ARG A 366 -69.59 -5.39 82.46
N ILE A 367 -70.69 -4.79 82.88
CA ILE A 367 -71.48 -5.26 84.04
C ILE A 367 -72.60 -6.15 83.47
N MET A 368 -72.65 -7.40 83.91
CA MET A 368 -73.72 -8.36 83.59
C MET A 368 -74.64 -8.51 84.83
N PRO A 369 -75.97 -8.53 84.67
CA PRO A 369 -76.92 -8.46 85.78
C PRO A 369 -77.27 -9.83 86.39
N LEU A 370 -77.75 -9.75 87.65
CA LEU A 370 -78.40 -10.78 88.44
C LEU A 370 -79.63 -11.38 87.74
N VAL A 371 -79.76 -12.71 87.81
CA VAL A 371 -81.01 -13.47 87.60
C VAL A 371 -81.51 -13.94 88.97
N GLN A 372 -82.81 -13.75 89.21
CA GLN A 372 -83.54 -14.25 90.38
C GLN A 372 -83.64 -15.78 90.41
N ALA A 373 -83.38 -16.35 91.58
CA ALA A 373 -84.23 -17.34 92.26
C ALA A 373 -84.17 -17.04 93.76
#